data_AF-A0A6G1RTV2-F1
#
_entry.id   AF-A0A6G1RTV2-F1
#
_cell.length_a   1.000
_cell.length_b   1.000
_cell.length_c   1.000
_cell.angle_alpha   90.00
_cell.angle_beta   90.00
_cell.angle_gamma   90.00
#
_symmetry.space_group_name_H-M   'P 1'
#
loop_
_entity.id
_entity.type
_entity.pdbx_description
1 polymer ?
#
loop_
_entity_poly.entity_id
_entity_poly.type
_entity_poly.pdbx_seq_one_letter_code
_entity_poly.pdbx_strand_id
1 'polypeptide(L)'
;VIDLAPFCTAKCKNVAAGHSKVLYSLYGVVEHSGTMRSGHYTAYAKMRTMNDRLAAFVLRGQPPPASETEPVKGQWFHISDTHVQAVSASKVLSSQAYILFYERLL
;
A
#
# COMPACT_ATOMS: atom_id res chain seq x y z
N VAL A 1 -10.10 -1.64 2.54
CA VAL A 1 -9.83 -1.24 3.95
C VAL A 1 -10.38 -2.34 4.83
N ILE A 2 -9.65 -2.75 5.85
CA ILE A 2 -10.07 -3.78 6.82
C ILE A 2 -10.28 -3.14 8.19
N ASP A 3 -11.32 -3.55 8.90
CA ASP A 3 -11.54 -3.20 10.31
C ASP A 3 -11.11 -4.37 11.19
N LEU A 4 -10.06 -4.16 11.98
CA LEU A 4 -9.55 -5.17 12.90
C LEU A 4 -10.22 -5.13 14.27
N ALA A 5 -11.08 -4.14 14.56
CA ALA A 5 -11.69 -3.98 15.87
C ALA A 5 -12.47 -5.21 16.39
N PRO A 6 -13.18 -5.99 15.55
CA PRO A 6 -13.83 -7.22 16.00
C PRO A 6 -12.88 -8.31 16.50
N PHE A 7 -11.59 -8.25 16.12
CA PHE A 7 -10.57 -9.23 16.47
C PHE A 7 -9.66 -8.76 17.63
N CYS A 8 -9.84 -7.52 18.11
CA CYS A 8 -9.07 -6.96 19.22
C CYS A 8 -9.85 -7.09 20.54
N THR A 9 -9.15 -7.46 21.62
CA THR A 9 -9.72 -7.35 22.97
C THR A 9 -9.96 -5.89 23.34
N ALA A 10 -10.95 -5.60 24.19
CA ALA A 10 -11.31 -4.23 24.59
C ALA A 10 -10.14 -3.42 25.16
N LYS A 11 -9.19 -4.09 25.83
CA LYS A 11 -8.00 -3.46 26.43
C LYS A 11 -6.88 -3.18 25.42
N CYS A 12 -6.91 -3.80 24.24
CA CYS A 12 -5.83 -3.75 23.26
C CYS A 12 -6.21 -3.00 21.97
N LYS A 13 -7.36 -2.33 21.92
CA LYS A 13 -7.79 -1.58 20.73
C LYS A 13 -6.88 -0.38 20.45
N ASN A 14 -6.19 0.17 21.46
CA ASN A 14 -5.30 1.34 21.32
C ASN A 14 -5.91 2.46 20.46
N VAL A 15 -7.20 2.72 20.68
CA VAL A 15 -8.03 3.74 20.02
C VAL A 15 -8.49 4.76 21.06
N ALA A 16 -8.62 6.02 20.65
CA ALA A 16 -9.10 7.10 21.52
C ALA A 16 -10.57 6.87 21.93
N ALA A 17 -10.97 7.46 23.06
CA ALA A 17 -12.34 7.42 23.54
C ALA A 17 -13.31 7.92 22.44
N GLY A 18 -14.33 7.12 22.12
CA GLY A 18 -15.29 7.40 21.04
C GLY A 18 -15.00 6.68 19.72
N HIS A 19 -13.79 6.15 19.51
CA HIS A 19 -13.47 5.35 18.33
C HIS A 19 -13.63 3.86 18.61
N SER A 20 -14.52 3.19 17.87
CA SER A 20 -14.74 1.75 18.00
C SER A 20 -14.07 0.92 16.90
N LYS A 21 -13.59 1.57 15.83
CA LYS A 21 -12.99 0.93 14.64
C LYS A 21 -11.47 1.01 14.69
N VAL A 22 -10.83 -0.04 14.17
CA VAL A 22 -9.37 -0.14 14.07
C VAL A 22 -9.07 -0.39 12.59
N LEU A 23 -8.99 0.70 11.82
CA LEU A 23 -8.97 0.64 10.36
C LEU A 23 -7.55 0.50 9.80
N TYR A 24 -7.40 -0.35 8.80
CA TYR A 24 -6.14 -0.58 8.11
C TYR A 24 -6.34 -0.54 6.60
N SER A 25 -5.43 0.14 5.89
CA SER A 25 -5.41 0.21 4.43
C SER A 25 -4.36 -0.75 3.87
N LEU A 26 -4.74 -1.52 2.86
CA LEU A 26 -3.81 -2.34 2.10
C LEU A 26 -2.90 -1.42 1.27
N TYR A 27 -1.59 -1.63 1.35
CA TYR A 27 -0.61 -0.89 0.55
C TYR A 27 0.42 -1.79 -0.14
N GLY A 28 0.47 -3.08 0.20
CA GLY A 28 1.34 -4.04 -0.46
C GLY A 28 0.74 -5.44 -0.52
N VAL A 29 0.96 -6.15 -1.62
CA VAL A 29 0.58 -7.55 -1.83
C VAL A 29 1.78 -8.27 -2.44
N VAL A 30 2.12 -9.46 -1.95
CA VAL A 30 3.03 -10.38 -2.61
C VAL A 30 2.21 -11.54 -3.14
N GLU A 31 2.40 -11.87 -4.40
CA GLU A 31 1.77 -13.00 -5.09
C GLU A 31 2.84 -14.07 -5.35
N HIS A 32 2.47 -15.33 -5.17
CA HIS A 32 3.30 -16.48 -5.50
C HIS A 32 2.62 -17.29 -6.59
N SER A 33 3.34 -17.53 -7.68
CA SER A 33 2.89 -18.41 -8.75
C SER A 33 3.78 -19.65 -8.80
N GLY A 34 3.19 -20.84 -8.69
CA GLY A 34 3.93 -22.10 -8.73
C GLY A 34 3.52 -23.06 -7.63
N THR A 35 4.45 -23.93 -7.25
CA THR A 35 4.28 -24.98 -6.24
C THR A 35 4.97 -24.63 -4.92
N MET A 36 4.75 -25.42 -3.88
CA MET A 36 5.47 -25.26 -2.60
C MET A 36 6.99 -25.46 -2.70
N ARG A 37 7.51 -26.02 -3.79
CA ARG A 37 8.96 -26.30 -3.97
C ARG A 37 9.64 -25.36 -4.97
N SER A 38 8.88 -24.67 -5.80
CA SER A 38 9.39 -23.82 -6.87
C SER A 38 8.27 -22.94 -7.38
N GLY A 39 8.59 -21.68 -7.64
CA GLY A 39 7.67 -20.70 -8.20
C GLY A 39 8.34 -19.36 -8.36
N HIS A 40 7.53 -18.35 -8.65
CA HIS A 40 7.95 -16.97 -8.85
C HIS A 40 7.15 -16.03 -7.96
N TYR A 41 7.85 -15.11 -7.31
CA TYR A 41 7.25 -14.10 -6.45
C TYR A 41 7.22 -12.77 -7.18
N THR A 42 6.05 -12.13 -7.17
CA THR A 42 5.88 -10.76 -7.65
C THR A 42 5.21 -9.92 -6.56
N ALA A 43 5.30 -8.60 -6.69
CA ALA A 43 4.74 -7.68 -5.71
C ALA A 43 3.84 -6.63 -6.37
N TYR A 44 2.79 -6.26 -5.66
CA TYR A 44 1.99 -5.08 -5.92
C TYR A 44 2.23 -4.08 -4.80
N ALA A 45 2.61 -2.84 -5.15
CA ALA A 45 2.83 -1.77 -4.19
C ALA A 45 1.97 -0.55 -4.53
N LYS A 46 1.33 0.02 -3.50
CA LYS A 46 0.57 1.26 -3.62
C LYS A 46 1.52 2.43 -3.40
N MET A 47 1.54 3.37 -4.35
CA MET A 47 2.27 4.61 -4.18
C MET A 47 1.67 5.40 -3.02
N ARG A 48 2.50 5.65 -2.00
CA ARG A 48 2.19 6.65 -0.98
C ARG A 48 2.34 8.01 -1.63
N THR A 49 1.38 8.90 -1.42
CA THR A 49 1.64 10.32 -1.61
C THR A 49 2.76 10.68 -0.63
N MET A 50 3.97 10.84 -1.16
CA MET A 50 4.96 11.58 -0.41
C MET A 50 4.36 12.96 -0.16
N ASN A 51 4.46 13.46 1.07
CA ASN A 51 4.20 14.86 1.33
C ASN A 51 5.08 15.62 0.33
N ASP A 52 4.53 16.46 -0.55
CA ASP A 52 5.28 17.04 -1.69
C ASP A 52 6.62 17.66 -1.26
N ARG A 53 6.66 18.14 -0.01
CA ARG A 53 7.85 18.63 0.70
C ARG A 53 8.96 17.57 0.82
N LEU A 54 8.66 16.35 1.24
CA LEU A 54 9.65 15.28 1.39
C LEU A 54 10.14 14.75 0.04
N ALA A 55 9.23 14.64 -0.95
CA ALA A 55 9.60 14.23 -2.30
C ALA A 55 10.58 15.22 -2.94
N ALA A 56 10.31 16.51 -2.83
CA ALA A 56 11.18 17.57 -3.34
C ALA A 56 12.56 17.57 -2.67
N PHE A 57 12.60 17.39 -1.35
CA PHE A 57 13.86 17.35 -0.58
C PHE A 57 14.71 16.11 -0.88
N VAL A 58 14.11 14.93 -1.00
CA VAL A 58 14.86 13.67 -1.19
C VAL A 58 15.28 13.46 -2.64
N LEU A 59 14.42 13.83 -3.60
CA LEU A 59 14.67 13.50 -5.02
C LEU A 59 15.40 14.62 -5.80
N ARG A 60 15.24 15.89 -5.41
CA ARG A 60 15.65 17.01 -6.29
C ARG A 60 16.43 18.14 -5.63
N GLY A 61 16.47 18.25 -4.29
CA GLY A 61 17.21 19.33 -3.61
C GLY A 61 16.82 20.76 -4.05
N GLN A 62 15.64 20.94 -4.67
CA GLN A 62 15.17 22.20 -5.26
C GLN A 62 13.66 22.39 -5.03
N PRO A 63 13.18 23.66 -4.97
CA PRO A 63 11.76 23.99 -4.85
C PRO A 63 10.96 23.63 -6.13
N PRO A 64 9.65 23.41 -6.02
CA PRO A 64 8.86 22.75 -7.06
C PRO A 64 8.63 23.61 -8.32
N PRO A 65 8.77 23.06 -9.54
CA PRO A 65 8.29 23.67 -10.77
C PRO A 65 6.77 23.49 -10.95
N ALA A 66 6.12 24.54 -11.45
CA ALA A 66 4.67 24.65 -11.65
C ALA A 66 4.16 23.91 -12.91
N SER A 67 4.23 22.57 -12.92
CA SER A 67 3.49 21.77 -13.89
C SER A 67 2.70 20.68 -13.16
N GLU A 68 1.44 21.00 -12.91
CA GLU A 68 0.42 20.18 -12.26
C GLU A 68 0.15 18.89 -13.06
N THR A 69 0.76 17.79 -12.65
CA THR A 69 0.10 16.48 -12.73
C THR A 69 0.07 15.96 -11.31
N GLU A 70 -1.04 16.22 -10.62
CA GLU A 70 -1.26 15.73 -9.25
C GLU A 70 -0.88 14.24 -9.20
N PRO A 71 0.07 13.82 -8.34
CA PRO A 71 0.42 12.42 -8.22
C PRO A 71 -0.85 11.66 -7.87
N VAL A 72 -1.31 10.81 -8.80
CA VAL A 72 -2.59 10.10 -8.67
C VAL A 72 -2.57 9.30 -7.38
N LYS A 73 -3.25 9.83 -6.36
CA LYS A 73 -3.28 9.28 -5.02
C LYS A 73 -3.72 7.82 -5.08
N GLY A 74 -2.85 6.93 -4.64
CA GLY A 74 -3.15 5.50 -4.57
C GLY A 74 -3.01 4.72 -5.87
N GLN A 75 -2.21 5.22 -6.83
CA GLN A 75 -1.75 4.44 -7.97
C GLN A 75 -1.04 3.17 -7.50
N TRP A 76 -1.32 2.04 -8.14
CA TRP A 76 -0.68 0.76 -7.87
C TRP A 76 0.33 0.42 -8.95
N PHE A 77 1.37 -0.30 -8.56
CA PHE A 77 2.39 -0.83 -9.43
C PHE A 77 2.56 -2.33 -9.21
N HIS A 78 2.65 -3.09 -10.30
CA HIS A 78 3.07 -4.49 -10.29
C HIS A 78 4.56 -4.56 -10.62
N ILE A 79 5.31 -5.30 -9.81
CA ILE A 79 6.76 -5.39 -9.83
C ILE A 79 7.11 -6.88 -9.95
N SER A 80 7.71 -7.24 -11.07
CA SER A 80 8.28 -8.57 -11.32
C SER A 80 9.73 -8.39 -11.73
N ASP A 81 10.64 -8.64 -10.80
CA ASP A 81 12.09 -8.45 -10.97
C ASP A 81 12.42 -7.04 -11.49
N THR A 82 12.92 -6.94 -12.72
CA THR A 82 13.31 -5.69 -13.37
C THR A 82 12.13 -4.98 -14.06
N HIS A 83 10.95 -5.59 -14.10
CA HIS A 83 9.78 -5.05 -14.77
C HIS A 83 8.78 -4.43 -13.79
N VAL A 84 8.56 -3.12 -13.93
CA VAL A 84 7.62 -2.34 -13.13
C VAL A 84 6.56 -1.75 -14.05
N GLN A 85 5.28 -1.95 -13.72
CA GLN A 85 4.16 -1.46 -14.51
C GLN A 85 3.05 -0.89 -13.61
N ALA A 86 2.44 0.21 -14.03
CA ALA A 86 1.25 0.75 -13.39
C ALA A 86 0.06 -0.20 -13.62
N VAL A 87 -0.73 -0.47 -12.56
CA VAL A 87 -1.90 -1.35 -12.62
C VAL A 87 -3.11 -0.74 -11.90
N SER A 88 -4.30 -1.22 -12.24
CA SER A 88 -5.53 -0.82 -11.54
C SER A 88 -5.64 -1.52 -10.19
N ALA A 89 -6.37 -0.90 -9.24
CA ALA A 89 -6.67 -1.52 -7.96
C ALA A 89 -7.42 -2.85 -8.12
N SER A 90 -8.30 -2.97 -9.13
CA SER A 90 -9.05 -4.20 -9.41
C SER A 90 -8.14 -5.38 -9.77
N LYS A 91 -7.03 -5.13 -10.50
CA LYS A 91 -6.03 -6.16 -10.79
C LYS A 91 -5.33 -6.64 -9.51
N VAL A 92 -4.97 -5.70 -8.62
CA VAL A 92 -4.36 -6.04 -7.33
C VAL A 92 -5.32 -6.86 -6.47
N LEU A 93 -6.59 -6.46 -6.39
CA LEU A 93 -7.61 -7.12 -5.56
C LEU A 93 -8.04 -8.50 -6.09
N SER A 94 -7.73 -8.83 -7.35
CA SER A 94 -8.00 -10.15 -7.96
C SER A 94 -6.78 -11.09 -7.95
N SER A 95 -5.62 -10.62 -7.45
CA SER A 95 -4.41 -11.45 -7.32
C SER A 95 -4.57 -12.55 -6.27
N GLN A 96 -3.81 -13.64 -6.43
CA GLN A 96 -3.72 -14.69 -5.41
C GLN A 96 -2.71 -14.28 -4.34
N ALA A 97 -3.18 -13.45 -3.40
CA ALA A 97 -2.33 -12.89 -2.36
C ALA A 97 -1.72 -13.98 -1.46
N TYR A 98 -0.40 -13.93 -1.31
CA TYR A 98 0.38 -14.78 -0.40
C TYR A 98 0.77 -14.02 0.88
N ILE A 99 1.27 -12.78 0.75
CA ILE A 99 1.58 -11.89 1.89
C ILE A 99 0.88 -10.54 1.66
N LEU A 100 0.28 -9.99 2.71
CA LEU A 100 -0.43 -8.72 2.68
C LEU A 100 0.22 -7.73 3.65
N PHE A 101 0.46 -6.52 3.17
CA PHE A 101 0.98 -5.41 3.96
C PHE A 101 -0.09 -4.34 4.15
N TYR A 102 -0.43 -4.11 5.41
CA TYR A 102 -1.44 -3.15 5.83
C TYR A 102 -0.84 -2.05 6.71
N GLU A 103 -1.30 -0.82 6.54
CA GLU A 103 -0.95 0.32 7.38
C GLU A 103 -2.17 0.82 8.13
N ARG A 104 -1.98 1.24 9.39
CA ARG A 104 -3.06 1.76 10.22
C ARG A 104 -3.54 3.10 9.66
N LEU A 105 -4.84 3.22 9.45
CA LEU A 105 -5.50 4.49 9.21
C LEU A 105 -5.82 5.11 10.59
N LEU A 106 -5.44 6.37 10.78
CA LEU A 106 -5.64 7.11 12.04
C LEU A 106 -7.11 7.14 12.44
#